data_AF-A0A842IG14-F1
#
_entry.id   AF-A0A842IG14-F1
#
_cell.length_a   1.000
_cell.length_b   1.000
_cell.length_c   1.000
_cell.angle_alpha   90.00
_cell.angle_beta   90.00
_cell.angle_gamma   90.00
#
_symmetry.space_group_name_H-M   'P 1'
#
loop_
_entity.id
_entity.type
_entity.pdbx_description
1 polymer ?
#
loop_
_entity_poly.entity_id
_entity_poly.type
_entity_poly.pdbx_seq_one_letter_code
_entity_poly.pdbx_strand_id
1 'polypeptide(L)'
;MEPFKIDFLDHVAIRVANLEASAAWYAKVLGLEKYQLPEWRDFPIFMLAGKSVYTTDPDGHTVELTTLVVEENAFYRKSDNP
;
A
#
# COMPACT_ATOMS: atom_id res chain seq x y z
N MET A 1 2.78 9.65 32.77
CA MET A 1 3.16 9.26 31.41
C MET A 1 2.66 10.38 30.52
N GLU A 2 3.56 11.16 29.93
CA GLU A 2 3.14 12.18 28.96
C GLU A 2 2.57 11.46 27.73
N PRO A 3 1.40 11.88 27.22
CA PRO A 3 0.85 11.31 25.99
C PRO A 3 1.79 11.59 24.82
N PHE A 4 2.11 10.57 24.03
CA PHE A 4 2.89 10.75 22.81
C PHE A 4 2.03 11.38 21.71
N LYS A 5 2.62 12.27 20.92
CA LYS A 5 1.98 12.89 19.75
C LYS A 5 2.36 12.09 18.49
N ILE A 6 1.36 11.61 17.75
CA ILE A 6 1.53 10.94 16.45
C ILE A 6 1.29 11.98 15.35
N ASP A 7 2.27 12.20 14.47
CA ASP A 7 2.13 13.12 13.33
C ASP A 7 1.56 12.40 12.09
N PHE A 8 2.04 11.18 11.78
CA PHE A 8 1.62 10.40 10.61
C PHE A 8 1.87 8.90 10.82
N LEU A 9 1.06 8.08 10.14
CA LEU A 9 1.21 6.62 10.06
C LEU A 9 1.42 6.24 8.60
N ASP A 10 2.57 5.64 8.31
CA ASP A 10 2.96 5.30 6.93
C ASP A 10 2.33 4.00 6.45
N HIS A 11 2.77 2.88 7.02
CA HIS A 11 2.28 1.56 6.67
C HIS A 11 2.14 0.71 7.93
N VAL A 12 1.14 -0.17 7.94
CA VAL A 12 0.90 -1.11 9.04
C VAL A 12 0.81 -2.53 8.51
N ALA A 13 1.42 -3.46 9.23
CA ALA A 13 1.28 -4.89 8.98
C ALA A 13 0.26 -5.47 9.97
N ILE A 14 -0.92 -5.83 9.46
CA ILE A 14 -2.00 -6.41 10.27
C ILE A 14 -2.12 -7.90 9.97
N ARG A 15 -2.05 -8.74 11.01
CA ARG A 15 -2.27 -10.18 10.86
C ARG A 15 -3.77 -10.46 10.72
N VAL A 16 -4.12 -11.24 9.71
CA VAL A 16 -5.50 -11.67 9.44
C VAL A 16 -5.60 -13.20 9.49
N ALA A 17 -6.78 -13.72 9.83
CA ALA A 17 -7.01 -15.16 9.88
C ALA A 17 -7.09 -15.81 8.49
N ASN A 18 -7.44 -15.04 7.46
CA ASN A 18 -7.61 -15.51 6.08
C ASN A 18 -7.30 -14.38 5.09
N LEU A 19 -6.28 -14.57 4.25
CA LEU A 19 -5.79 -13.56 3.31
C LEU A 19 -6.78 -13.33 2.16
N GLU A 20 -7.35 -14.39 1.61
CA GLU A 20 -8.29 -14.38 0.48
C GLU A 20 -9.57 -13.63 0.85
N ALA A 21 -10.13 -13.91 2.03
CA ALA A 21 -11.31 -13.20 2.54
C ALA A 21 -11.02 -11.70 2.74
N SER A 22 -9.81 -11.38 3.21
CA SER A 22 -9.39 -9.99 3.42
C SER A 22 -9.21 -9.26 2.08
N ALA A 23 -8.52 -9.89 1.12
CA ALA A 23 -8.36 -9.36 -0.24
C ALA A 23 -9.70 -9.13 -0.93
N ALA A 24 -10.62 -10.10 -0.85
CA ALA A 24 -11.96 -9.97 -1.42
C ALA A 24 -12.77 -8.83 -0.77
N TRP A 25 -12.64 -8.66 0.55
CA TRP A 25 -13.27 -7.54 1.25
C TRP A 25 -12.71 -6.20 0.78
N TYR A 26 -11.38 -6.06 0.70
CA TYR A 26 -10.74 -4.82 0.24
C TYR A 26 -11.12 -4.48 -1.20
N ALA A 27 -11.18 -5.47 -2.09
CA ALA A 27 -11.65 -5.27 -3.45
C ALA A 27 -13.10 -4.78 -3.49
N LYS A 28 -13.98 -5.38 -2.69
CA LYS A 28 -15.40 -5.03 -2.65
C LYS A 28 -15.67 -3.66 -2.03
N VAL A 29 -15.03 -3.36 -0.90
CA VAL A 29 -15.38 -2.20 -0.07
C VAL A 29 -14.60 -0.96 -0.48
N LEU A 30 -13.34 -1.12 -0.86
CA LEU A 30 -12.46 -0.01 -1.23
C LEU A 30 -12.20 0.07 -2.74
N GLY A 31 -12.64 -0.92 -3.53
CA GLY A 31 -12.41 -0.94 -4.97
C GLY A 31 -10.95 -1.27 -5.34
N LEU A 32 -10.18 -1.89 -4.45
CA LEU A 32 -8.78 -2.21 -4.72
C LEU A 32 -8.64 -3.39 -5.69
N GLU A 33 -7.66 -3.32 -6.58
CA GLU A 33 -7.36 -4.39 -7.52
C GLU A 33 -6.32 -5.35 -6.95
N LYS A 34 -6.59 -6.66 -7.02
CA LYS A 34 -5.64 -7.69 -6.57
C LYS A 34 -4.54 -7.85 -7.61
N TYR A 35 -3.28 -7.77 -7.18
CA TYR A 35 -2.10 -8.12 -7.98
C TYR A 35 -1.26 -9.18 -7.26
N GLN A 36 -0.89 -10.23 -7.99
CA GLN A 36 -0.08 -11.33 -7.47
C GLN A 36 0.64 -12.03 -8.61
N LEU A 37 1.97 -12.15 -8.50
CA LEU A 37 2.77 -12.92 -9.44
C LEU A 37 2.62 -14.43 -9.17
N PRO A 38 2.52 -15.29 -10.21
CA PRO A 38 2.42 -16.74 -10.03
C PRO A 38 3.56 -17.33 -9.19
N GLU A 39 4.76 -16.76 -9.28
CA GLU A 39 5.96 -17.19 -8.55
C GLU A 39 5.82 -16.99 -7.04
N TRP A 40 4.95 -16.08 -6.59
CA TRP A 40 4.70 -15.78 -5.18
C TRP A 40 3.74 -16.76 -4.51
N ARG A 41 3.11 -17.67 -5.26
CA ARG A 41 2.12 -18.62 -4.72
C ARG A 41 1.04 -17.88 -3.91
N ASP A 42 0.94 -18.14 -2.61
CA ASP A 42 -0.09 -17.56 -1.74
C ASP A 42 0.33 -16.21 -1.12
N PHE A 43 1.62 -15.87 -1.10
CA PHE A 43 2.13 -14.66 -0.47
C PHE A 43 3.44 -14.16 -1.12
N PRO A 44 3.58 -12.84 -1.39
CA PRO A 44 2.66 -11.75 -1.04
C PRO A 44 1.43 -11.60 -1.97
N ILE A 45 0.39 -10.91 -1.46
CA ILE A 45 -0.75 -10.38 -2.23
C ILE A 45 -0.70 -8.86 -2.13
N PHE A 46 -0.73 -8.17 -3.27
CA PHE A 46 -0.87 -6.71 -3.32
C PHE A 46 -2.31 -6.32 -3.62
N MET A 47 -2.80 -5.28 -2.95
CA MET A 47 -4.12 -4.68 -3.16
C MET A 47 -3.92 -3.22 -3.56
N LEU A 48 -4.21 -2.90 -4.81
CA LEU A 48 -3.78 -1.65 -5.44
C LEU A 48 -4.89 -0.64 -5.57
N ALA A 49 -4.54 0.63 -5.35
CA ALA A 49 -5.40 1.77 -5.58
C ALA A 49 -4.80 2.64 -6.70
N GLY A 50 -5.59 2.97 -7.71
CA GLY A 50 -5.15 3.85 -8.79
C GLY A 50 -4.33 3.13 -9.86
N LYS A 51 -3.30 3.79 -10.39
CA LYS A 51 -2.46 3.27 -11.48
C LYS A 51 -1.10 2.88 -10.93
N SER A 52 -0.81 1.58 -10.97
CA SER A 52 0.46 1.02 -10.54
C SER A 52 1.17 0.31 -11.70
N VAL A 53 2.50 0.39 -11.70
CA VAL A 53 3.37 -0.34 -12.62
C VAL A 53 4.37 -1.15 -11.81
N TYR A 54 4.54 -2.41 -12.18
CA TYR A 54 5.55 -3.29 -11.60
C TYR A 54 6.67 -3.52 -12.60
N THR A 55 7.89 -3.46 -12.10
CA THR A 55 9.10 -3.79 -12.85
C THR A 55 10.07 -4.55 -11.97
N THR A 56 11.03 -5.20 -12.60
CA THR A 56 12.21 -5.74 -11.94
C THR A 56 13.37 -4.76 -12.14
N ASP A 57 14.15 -4.51 -11.10
CA ASP A 57 15.40 -3.77 -11.21
C ASP A 57 16.57 -4.72 -11.63
N PRO A 58 17.79 -4.21 -11.83
CA PRO A 58 18.91 -5.05 -12.28
C PRO A 58 19.39 -6.13 -11.30
N ASP A 59 19.10 -6.00 -10.00
CA ASP A 59 19.51 -6.99 -8.98
C ASP A 59 18.40 -8.01 -8.66
N GLY A 60 17.21 -7.84 -9.23
CA GLY A 60 16.13 -8.83 -9.23
C GLY A 60 15.02 -8.53 -8.22
N HIS A 61 15.04 -7.38 -7.55
CA HIS A 61 13.95 -6.95 -6.68
C HIS A 61 12.73 -6.50 -7.50
N THR A 62 11.54 -6.76 -6.95
CA THR A 62 10.29 -6.22 -7.50
C THR A 62 10.12 -4.78 -7.03
N VAL A 63 10.00 -3.86 -7.98
CA VAL A 63 9.74 -2.43 -7.72
C VAL A 63 8.31 -2.10 -8.15
N GLU A 64 7.57 -1.46 -7.25
CA GLU A 64 6.25 -0.89 -7.52
C GLU A 64 6.35 0.62 -7.69
N LEU A 65 5.80 1.15 -8.78
CA LEU A 65 5.59 2.57 -9.00
C LEU A 65 4.09 2.86 -9.00
N THR A 66 3.61 3.59 -8.00
CA THR A 66 2.18 3.90 -7.84
C THR A 66 1.94 5.40 -7.96
N THR A 67 0.96 5.79 -8.78
CA THR A 67 0.61 7.20 -8.98
C THR A 67 -0.08 7.77 -7.74
N LEU A 68 0.27 9.00 -7.36
CA LEU A 68 -0.56 9.79 -6.45
C LEU A 68 -1.91 10.06 -7.12
N VAL A 69 -3.00 9.67 -6.46
CA VAL A 69 -4.38 9.90 -6.92
C VAL A 69 -4.95 11.21 -6.32
N VAL A 70 -4.07 12.04 -5.78
CA VAL A 70 -4.37 13.33 -5.15
C VAL A 70 -3.36 14.37 -5.64
N GLU A 71 -3.68 15.65 -5.48
CA GLU A 71 -2.76 16.75 -5.78
C GLU A 71 -1.47 16.62 -4.96
N GLU A 72 -0.32 16.67 -5.65
CA GLU A 72 1.01 16.48 -5.05
C GLU A 72 1.24 17.41 -3.84
N ASN A 73 0.91 18.69 -4.01
CA ASN A 73 1.07 19.72 -2.97
C ASN A 73 0.13 19.51 -1.77
N ALA A 74 -0.97 18.78 -1.94
CA ALA A 74 -1.85 18.42 -0.83
C ALA A 74 -1.30 17.20 -0.06
N PHE A 75 -0.62 16.28 -0.76
CA PHE A 75 -0.04 15.08 -0.16
C PHE A 75 1.30 15.34 0.54
N TYR A 76 2.26 15.97 -0.15
CA TYR A 76 3.58 16.29 0.41
C TYR A 76 3.60 17.57 1.24
N ARG A 77 2.43 18.09 1.62
CA ARG A 77 2.36 19.28 2.43
C ARG A 77 3.08 19.00 3.75
N LYS A 78 4.31 19.51 3.88
CA LYS A 78 4.99 19.57 5.16
C LYS A 78 4.06 20.38 6.07
N SER A 79 3.77 19.85 7.26
CA SER A 79 3.25 20.71 8.30
C SER A 79 4.29 21.79 8.51
N ASP A 80 4.03 22.98 7.97
CA ASP A 80 4.72 24.21 8.36
C ASP A 80 4.36 24.43 9.83
N ASN A 81 5.06 23.72 10.72
CA ASN A 81 4.97 23.92 12.14
C ASN A 81 6.28 24.59 12.57
N PRO A 82 6.23 25.79 13.16
CA PRO A 82 7.41 26.47 13.70
C PRO A 82 8.08 25.68 14.82
#